data_AF-A0A3Q7SV58-F1
#
_entry.id   AF-A0A3Q7SV58-F1
#
_cell.length_a   1.000
_cell.length_b   1.000
_cell.length_c   1.000
_cell.angle_alpha   90.00
_cell.angle_beta   90.00
_cell.angle_gamma   90.00
#
_symmetry.space_group_name_H-M   'P 1'
#
loop_
_entity.id
_entity.type
_entity.pdbx_description
1 polymer ?
#
loop_
_entity_poly.entity_id
_entity_poly.type
_entity_poly.pdbx_seq_one_letter_code
_entity_poly.pdbx_strand_id
1 'polypeptide(L)'
;MLGVVELLLLGAAWLAGPARGQNETEPIVLEGKCLVVCDSNPTSDPTGTALGISVRSGSAKVAFSAIRSTNHEPSEMSNRTMIIYFDQVLVNIGNNFDSERSTFIAPRKGIYSFNFHVVKVYNRQTIQVSLMLNGWPVISAFAGDQDVTREAASNGVLIQMEKGDRAYLKLERGNLMGGWKYSTFSGFLVFPL
;
A
#
# COMPACT_ATOMS: atom_id res chain seq x y z
N MET A 1 -44.20 -22.68 69.85
CA MET A 1 -43.43 -21.85 70.82
C MET A 1 -43.44 -20.44 70.26
N LEU A 2 -43.96 -19.48 71.05
CA LEU A 2 -44.02 -18.00 70.96
C LEU A 2 -43.24 -17.32 69.81
N GLY A 3 -43.63 -16.19 69.19
CA GLY A 3 -44.61 -15.11 69.43
C GLY A 3 -44.31 -13.99 68.39
N VAL A 4 -45.31 -13.30 67.83
CA VAL A 4 -45.71 -11.90 68.14
C VAL A 4 -44.92 -10.81 67.38
N VAL A 5 -45.62 -10.14 66.42
CA VAL A 5 -45.68 -8.67 66.12
C VAL A 5 -44.40 -8.05 65.48
N GLU A 6 -44.40 -7.22 64.42
CA GLU A 6 -45.15 -5.98 64.19
C GLU A 6 -45.06 -5.49 62.73
N LEU A 7 -46.08 -4.71 62.35
CA LEU A 7 -46.29 -3.99 61.09
C LEU A 7 -45.41 -2.72 61.01
N LEU A 8 -44.86 -2.37 59.85
CA LEU A 8 -44.67 -0.96 59.45
C LEU A 8 -44.45 -0.80 57.92
N LEU A 9 -45.45 -0.20 57.27
CA LEU A 9 -45.36 0.45 55.97
C LEU A 9 -44.46 1.69 56.07
N LEU A 10 -43.68 2.00 55.02
CA LEU A 10 -43.48 3.34 54.41
C LEU A 10 -42.23 3.38 53.51
N GLY A 11 -42.35 4.01 52.34
CA GLY A 11 -41.22 4.69 51.70
C GLY A 11 -40.85 4.24 50.28
N ALA A 12 -41.37 4.94 49.28
CA ALA A 12 -40.86 4.93 47.91
C ALA A 12 -39.52 5.68 47.82
N ALA A 13 -38.58 5.18 47.00
CA ALA A 13 -37.67 6.02 46.23
C ALA A 13 -37.00 5.18 45.13
N TRP A 14 -37.36 5.47 43.88
CA TRP A 14 -36.62 5.04 42.71
C TRP A 14 -35.23 5.69 42.74
N LEU A 15 -34.17 4.91 42.93
CA LEU A 15 -32.81 5.37 42.64
C LEU A 15 -32.52 5.08 41.18
N ALA A 16 -32.91 6.03 40.32
CA ALA A 16 -32.30 6.17 39.00
C ALA A 16 -30.84 6.60 39.21
N GLY A 17 -29.94 5.63 39.28
CA GLY A 17 -28.51 5.91 39.20
C GLY A 17 -28.19 6.57 37.84
N PRO A 18 -27.32 7.59 37.78
CA PRO A 18 -26.91 8.12 36.51
C PRO A 18 -26.14 7.01 35.78
N ALA A 19 -26.73 6.49 34.69
CA ALA A 19 -26.00 5.69 33.73
C ALA A 19 -24.90 6.58 33.15
N ARG A 20 -23.71 6.46 33.71
CA ARG A 20 -22.51 7.12 33.20
C ARG A 20 -22.19 6.42 31.88
N GLY A 21 -22.67 6.99 30.78
CA GLY A 21 -22.29 6.55 29.44
C GLY A 21 -20.78 6.65 29.33
N GLN A 22 -20.10 5.51 29.37
CA GLN A 22 -18.72 5.41 28.95
C GLN A 22 -18.70 5.63 27.44
N ASN A 23 -18.54 6.89 27.02
CA ASN A 23 -18.10 7.22 25.68
C ASN A 23 -16.61 6.88 25.55
N GLU A 24 -16.28 5.59 25.71
CA GLU A 24 -14.96 5.05 25.40
C GLU A 24 -14.87 4.85 23.88
N THR A 25 -14.87 5.95 23.13
CA THR A 25 -14.29 5.94 21.78
C THR A 25 -12.79 6.04 21.94
N GLU A 26 -12.14 4.91 22.20
CA GLU A 26 -10.70 4.83 22.02
C GLU A 26 -10.39 5.23 20.57
N PRO A 27 -9.44 6.16 20.33
CA PRO A 27 -9.06 6.53 18.98
C PRO A 27 -8.52 5.30 18.27
N ILE A 28 -9.14 4.91 17.15
CA ILE A 28 -8.57 3.92 16.26
C ILE A 28 -7.28 4.53 15.70
N VAL A 29 -6.13 4.03 16.18
CA VAL A 29 -4.83 4.39 15.61
C VAL A 29 -4.76 3.74 14.23
N LEU A 30 -5.04 4.53 13.20
CA LEU A 30 -4.78 4.13 11.81
C LEU A 30 -3.27 4.20 11.59
N GLU A 31 -2.58 3.10 11.82
CA GLU A 31 -1.17 2.95 11.44
C GLU A 31 -1.06 2.92 9.91
N GLY A 32 -0.72 4.06 9.32
CA GLY A 32 -0.53 4.21 7.88
C GLY A 32 0.54 5.25 7.55
N LYS A 33 1.33 5.01 6.50
CA LYS A 33 2.23 6.03 5.95
C LYS A 33 1.41 7.00 5.11
N CYS A 34 1.11 8.17 5.65
CA CYS A 34 0.47 9.25 4.90
C CYS A 34 1.54 10.12 4.24
N LEU A 35 1.43 10.35 2.93
CA LEU A 35 2.19 11.37 2.23
C LEU A 35 1.27 12.56 1.96
N VAL A 36 1.57 13.70 2.58
CA VAL A 36 0.86 14.95 2.33
C VAL A 36 1.63 15.74 1.28
N VAL A 37 1.01 15.97 0.12
CA VAL A 37 1.55 16.83 -0.93
C VAL A 37 0.81 18.16 -0.91
N CYS A 38 1.45 19.20 -0.36
CA CYS A 38 0.91 20.55 -0.36
C CYS A 38 1.26 21.25 -1.69
N ASP A 39 0.26 21.64 -2.47
CA ASP A 39 0.46 22.49 -3.66
C ASP A 39 0.59 23.94 -3.17
N SER A 40 1.82 24.40 -2.92
CA SER A 40 2.09 25.80 -2.62
C SER A 40 1.76 26.64 -3.87
N ASN A 41 0.81 27.56 -3.77
CA ASN A 41 0.54 28.53 -4.82
C ASN A 41 1.20 29.88 -4.48
N PRO A 42 2.42 30.20 -4.96
CA PRO A 42 2.96 31.55 -4.82
C PRO A 42 2.52 32.36 -6.04
N THR A 43 1.38 33.04 -5.97
CA THR A 43 1.07 34.08 -6.96
C THR A 43 0.56 35.33 -6.28
N SER A 44 1.49 36.26 -6.02
CA SER A 44 1.23 37.70 -6.07
C SER A 44 2.48 38.49 -6.47
N ASP A 45 3.32 38.00 -7.39
CA ASP A 45 4.40 38.82 -7.99
C ASP A 45 4.36 38.78 -9.53
N PRO A 46 4.26 39.94 -10.21
CA PRO A 46 4.06 40.01 -11.67
C PRO A 46 5.37 40.01 -12.48
N THR A 47 6.53 39.80 -11.86
CA THR A 47 7.83 39.88 -12.54
C THR A 47 8.77 38.74 -12.13
N GLY A 48 9.01 37.82 -13.07
CA GLY A 48 10.25 37.02 -13.11
C GLY A 48 10.15 35.60 -12.57
N THR A 49 10.05 34.64 -13.51
CA THR A 49 10.46 33.22 -13.34
C THR A 49 10.02 32.55 -12.05
N ALA A 50 8.71 32.26 -11.94
CA ALA A 50 8.33 31.13 -11.13
C ALA A 50 8.97 29.87 -11.74
N LEU A 51 9.87 29.20 -11.00
CA LEU A 51 10.23 27.78 -11.23
C LEU A 51 9.03 26.87 -10.89
N GLY A 52 7.82 27.35 -11.18
CA GLY A 52 6.54 26.81 -10.77
C GLY A 52 6.25 25.56 -11.55
N ILE A 53 6.81 24.44 -11.08
CA ILE A 53 6.28 23.12 -11.34
C ILE A 53 4.88 23.10 -10.71
N SER A 54 3.89 23.61 -11.44
CA SER A 54 2.51 23.56 -10.99
C SER A 54 2.05 22.10 -11.07
N VAL A 55 1.63 21.54 -9.93
CA VAL A 55 0.98 20.23 -9.83
C VAL A 55 -0.33 20.20 -10.65
N ARG A 56 -0.79 21.37 -11.13
CA ARG A 56 -1.94 21.54 -12.04
C ARG A 56 -1.64 21.22 -13.50
N SER A 57 -0.37 21.15 -13.92
CA SER A 57 -0.07 20.66 -15.28
C SER A 57 -0.49 19.18 -15.34
N GLY A 58 -1.36 18.82 -16.29
CA GLY A 58 -1.79 17.42 -16.48
C GLY A 58 -0.63 16.44 -16.65
N SER A 59 0.56 16.94 -17.04
CA SER A 59 1.81 16.19 -17.16
C SER A 59 2.56 15.90 -15.84
N ALA A 60 2.11 16.46 -14.71
CA ALA A 60 2.70 16.26 -13.39
C ALA A 60 1.98 15.16 -12.58
N LYS A 61 0.81 14.70 -13.04
CA LYS A 61 0.04 13.62 -12.41
C LYS A 61 0.45 12.29 -13.01
N VAL A 62 1.19 11.50 -12.25
CA VAL A 62 1.63 10.16 -12.66
C VAL A 62 1.39 9.22 -11.50
N ALA A 63 0.59 8.18 -11.73
CA ALA A 63 0.28 7.18 -10.71
C ALA A 63 -0.14 5.86 -11.36
N PHE A 64 0.24 4.75 -10.75
CA PHE A 64 -0.26 3.44 -11.12
C PHE A 64 -0.57 2.61 -9.87
N SER A 65 -1.48 1.65 -10.03
CA SER A 65 -1.78 0.64 -9.03
C SER A 65 -2.24 -0.61 -9.75
N ALA A 66 -1.60 -1.74 -9.47
CA ALA A 66 -1.89 -3.03 -10.06
C ALA A 66 -1.99 -4.10 -8.98
N ILE A 67 -2.86 -5.08 -9.22
CA ILE A 67 -3.12 -6.19 -8.30
C ILE A 67 -3.11 -7.53 -9.04
N ARG A 68 -2.80 -8.59 -8.31
CA ARG A 68 -2.99 -9.98 -8.77
C ARG A 68 -4.36 -10.46 -8.35
N SER A 69 -5.27 -10.67 -9.30
CA SER A 69 -6.66 -11.05 -9.00
C SER A 69 -6.89 -12.57 -8.98
N THR A 70 -5.93 -13.34 -9.49
CA THR A 70 -6.03 -14.80 -9.69
C THR A 70 -4.96 -15.60 -8.94
N ASN A 71 -5.25 -16.87 -8.67
CA ASN A 71 -4.29 -17.85 -8.15
C ASN A 71 -3.58 -18.62 -9.27
N HIS A 72 -3.61 -18.13 -10.52
CA HIS A 72 -2.96 -18.84 -11.61
C HIS A 72 -1.45 -18.90 -11.42
N GLU A 73 -0.89 -20.05 -11.78
CA GLU A 73 0.54 -20.30 -11.83
C GLU A 73 1.27 -19.28 -12.71
N PRO A 74 2.58 -19.06 -12.48
CA PRO A 74 3.37 -18.21 -13.36
C PRO A 74 3.37 -18.75 -14.80
N SER A 75 3.30 -17.84 -15.77
CA SER A 75 3.51 -18.20 -17.18
C SER A 75 4.96 -18.64 -17.41
N GLU A 76 5.22 -19.31 -18.54
CA GLU A 76 6.59 -19.66 -18.96
C GLU A 76 7.50 -18.42 -19.02
N MET A 77 6.97 -17.29 -19.51
CA MET A 77 7.70 -16.02 -19.57
C MET A 77 8.03 -15.48 -18.17
N SER A 78 7.09 -15.55 -17.22
CA SER A 78 7.34 -15.15 -15.84
C SER A 78 8.38 -16.04 -15.17
N ASN A 79 8.37 -17.35 -15.44
CA ASN A 79 9.40 -18.27 -14.93
C ASN A 79 10.79 -18.01 -15.52
N ARG A 80 10.88 -17.53 -16.77
CA ARG A 80 12.18 -17.19 -17.39
C ARG A 80 12.72 -15.85 -16.92
N THR A 81 11.87 -14.83 -16.82
CA THR A 81 12.28 -13.46 -16.47
C THR A 81 12.34 -13.22 -14.96
N MET A 82 11.61 -14.04 -14.19
CA MET A 82 11.33 -13.84 -12.77
C MET A 82 10.65 -12.51 -12.44
N ILE A 83 10.06 -11.84 -13.44
CA ILE A 83 9.28 -10.61 -13.22
C ILE A 83 7.90 -11.01 -12.68
N ILE A 84 7.49 -10.35 -11.59
CA ILE A 84 6.20 -10.61 -10.95
C ILE A 84 5.11 -9.86 -11.72
N TYR A 85 4.15 -10.63 -12.23
CA TYR A 85 3.08 -10.13 -13.10
C TYR A 85 1.81 -9.76 -12.33
N PHE A 86 1.15 -8.67 -12.74
CA PHE A 86 -0.12 -8.18 -12.17
C PHE A 86 -1.16 -8.06 -13.29
N ASP A 87 -2.23 -8.86 -13.24
CA ASP A 87 -3.22 -8.95 -14.32
C ASP A 87 -4.25 -7.81 -14.32
N GLN A 88 -4.50 -7.19 -13.16
CA GLN A 88 -5.52 -6.17 -13.03
C GLN A 88 -4.89 -4.81 -12.65
N VAL A 89 -5.04 -3.83 -13.54
CA VAL A 89 -4.58 -2.46 -13.31
C VAL A 89 -5.76 -1.61 -12.85
N LEU A 90 -5.68 -1.09 -11.62
CA LEU A 90 -6.71 -0.25 -11.00
C LEU A 90 -6.52 1.23 -11.35
N VAL A 91 -5.26 1.68 -11.43
CA VAL A 91 -4.88 3.07 -11.73
C VAL A 91 -3.74 3.05 -12.73
N ASN A 92 -3.79 3.91 -13.75
CA ASN A 92 -2.69 4.11 -14.70
C ASN A 92 -2.71 5.53 -15.28
N ILE A 93 -2.65 6.54 -14.41
CA ILE A 93 -2.64 7.95 -14.83
C ILE A 93 -1.32 8.23 -15.57
N GLY A 94 -1.43 8.62 -16.84
CA GLY A 94 -0.30 8.84 -17.74
C GLY A 94 0.09 7.62 -18.59
N ASN A 95 -0.56 6.47 -18.40
CA ASN A 95 -0.28 5.22 -19.11
C ASN A 95 1.19 4.81 -19.06
N ASN A 96 1.84 5.04 -17.92
CA ASN A 96 3.28 4.81 -17.73
C ASN A 96 3.60 3.45 -17.08
N PHE A 97 2.58 2.69 -16.68
CA PHE A 97 2.71 1.29 -16.32
C PHE A 97 2.36 0.41 -17.53
N ASP A 98 3.35 -0.31 -18.04
CA ASP A 98 3.19 -1.35 -19.05
C ASP A 98 2.64 -2.60 -18.37
N SER A 99 1.35 -2.89 -18.62
CA SER A 99 0.64 -4.01 -17.99
C SER A 99 1.11 -5.36 -18.51
N GLU A 100 1.56 -5.46 -19.76
CA GLU A 100 2.05 -6.72 -20.33
C GLU A 100 3.35 -7.14 -19.65
N ARG A 101 4.21 -6.17 -19.34
CA ARG A 101 5.51 -6.38 -18.68
C ARG A 101 5.50 -6.17 -17.17
N SER A 102 4.37 -5.71 -16.61
CA SER A 102 4.27 -5.27 -15.22
C SER A 102 5.41 -4.32 -14.80
N THR A 103 5.73 -3.37 -15.68
CA THR A 103 6.88 -2.47 -15.53
C THR A 103 6.42 -1.02 -15.61
N PHE A 104 6.77 -0.22 -14.61
CA PHE A 104 6.61 1.23 -14.65
C PHE A 104 7.78 1.87 -15.40
N ILE A 105 7.51 2.83 -16.27
CA ILE A 105 8.50 3.59 -17.04
C ILE A 105 8.34 5.07 -16.69
N ALA A 106 9.35 5.67 -16.06
CA ALA A 106 9.30 7.06 -15.66
C ALA A 106 9.14 7.98 -16.89
N PRO A 107 8.06 8.79 -17.00
CA PRO A 107 7.87 9.68 -18.14
C PRO A 107 8.79 10.92 -18.11
N ARG A 108 9.33 11.25 -16.94
CA ARG A 108 10.13 12.44 -16.68
C ARG A 108 10.99 12.27 -15.42
N LYS A 109 11.97 13.15 -15.26
CA LYS A 109 12.79 13.24 -14.06
C LYS A 109 11.93 13.62 -12.85
N GLY A 110 12.15 12.95 -11.72
CA GLY A 110 11.45 13.25 -10.46
C GLY A 110 11.73 12.27 -9.34
N ILE A 111 11.12 12.52 -8.18
CA ILE A 111 11.07 11.60 -7.06
C ILE A 111 9.79 10.78 -7.13
N TYR A 112 9.92 9.45 -7.17
CA TYR A 112 8.83 8.51 -7.25
C TYR A 112 8.73 7.68 -5.98
N SER A 113 7.50 7.40 -5.57
CA SER A 113 7.18 6.48 -4.47
C SER A 113 6.74 5.14 -5.04
N PHE A 114 7.27 4.05 -4.47
CA PHE A 114 6.84 2.69 -4.77
C PHE A 114 6.51 1.94 -3.49
N ASN A 115 5.39 1.22 -3.49
CA ASN A 115 5.05 0.23 -2.47
C ASN A 115 4.65 -1.07 -3.14
N PHE A 116 5.03 -2.18 -2.52
CA PHE A 116 4.58 -3.49 -2.95
C PHE A 116 4.31 -4.40 -1.77
N HIS A 117 3.35 -5.31 -1.98
CA HIS A 117 3.04 -6.40 -1.08
C HIS A 117 2.85 -7.64 -1.95
N VAL A 118 3.78 -8.58 -1.90
CA VAL A 118 3.65 -9.85 -2.63
C VAL A 118 3.19 -10.92 -1.66
N VAL A 119 1.92 -11.32 -1.82
CA VAL A 119 1.23 -12.27 -0.95
C VAL A 119 1.35 -13.66 -1.54
N LYS A 120 1.73 -14.63 -0.70
CA LYS A 120 1.76 -16.04 -1.05
C LYS A 120 0.96 -16.84 -0.02
N VAL A 121 -0.10 -17.50 -0.47
CA VAL A 121 -1.06 -18.21 0.40
C VAL A 121 -0.60 -19.63 0.74
N TYR A 122 0.15 -20.26 -0.15
CA TYR A 122 0.71 -21.60 0.04
C TYR A 122 2.23 -21.50 0.03
N ASN A 123 2.82 -21.07 1.13
CA ASN A 123 4.27 -20.98 1.22
C ASN A 123 4.88 -22.26 1.83
N ARG A 124 5.83 -22.86 1.11
CA ARG A 124 6.72 -23.94 1.59
C ARG A 124 8.20 -23.57 1.43
N GLN A 125 8.49 -22.38 0.92
CA GLN A 125 9.85 -21.93 0.59
C GLN A 125 9.94 -20.43 0.69
N THR A 126 10.95 -19.94 1.41
CA THR A 126 11.23 -18.51 1.51
C THR A 126 11.38 -17.86 0.13
N ILE A 127 10.64 -16.79 -0.09
CA ILE A 127 10.74 -15.92 -1.27
C ILE A 127 11.51 -14.65 -0.93
N GLN A 128 12.25 -14.15 -1.93
CA GLN A 128 12.86 -12.81 -1.90
C GLN A 128 12.33 -12.03 -3.09
N VAL A 129 11.67 -10.91 -2.81
CA VAL A 129 11.15 -9.99 -3.82
C VAL A 129 11.94 -8.70 -3.76
N SER A 130 12.45 -8.26 -4.90
CA SER A 130 13.20 -7.01 -5.02
C SER A 130 12.52 -6.05 -5.98
N LEU A 131 12.43 -4.79 -5.57
CA LEU A 131 12.15 -3.69 -6.48
C LEU A 131 13.42 -3.40 -7.29
N MET A 132 13.31 -3.53 -8.61
CA MET A 132 14.39 -3.33 -9.54
C MET A 132 14.28 -1.93 -10.16
N LEU A 133 15.40 -1.24 -10.26
CA LEU A 133 15.57 -0.03 -11.09
C LEU A 133 16.60 -0.34 -12.18
N ASN A 134 16.18 -0.36 -13.44
CA ASN A 134 17.05 -0.61 -14.59
C ASN A 134 17.89 -1.90 -14.47
N GLY A 135 17.34 -2.95 -13.86
CA GLY A 135 18.03 -4.23 -13.65
C GLY A 135 18.81 -4.34 -12.34
N TRP A 136 18.93 -3.28 -11.56
CA TRP A 136 19.61 -3.27 -10.26
C TRP A 136 18.60 -3.32 -9.10
N PRO A 137 18.80 -4.17 -8.08
CA PRO A 137 17.91 -4.22 -6.91
C PRO A 137 18.10 -2.97 -6.05
N VAL A 138 17.01 -2.31 -5.68
CA VAL A 138 17.00 -1.11 -4.81
C VAL A 138 16.65 -1.47 -3.37
N ILE A 139 15.54 -2.18 -3.18
CA ILE A 139 15.06 -2.70 -1.91
C ILE A 139 14.57 -4.14 -2.09
N SER A 140 14.72 -4.95 -1.05
CA SER A 140 14.23 -6.34 -1.01
C SER A 140 13.29 -6.55 0.17
N ALA A 141 12.41 -7.54 0.03
CA ALA A 141 11.55 -8.04 1.08
C ALA A 141 11.56 -9.57 1.05
N PHE A 142 11.36 -10.18 2.21
CA PHE A 142 11.33 -11.63 2.37
C PHE A 142 9.97 -12.06 2.93
N ALA A 143 9.53 -13.25 2.55
CA ALA A 143 8.41 -13.94 3.16
C ALA A 143 8.73 -15.44 3.17
N GLY A 144 8.64 -16.09 4.32
CA GLY A 144 8.98 -17.50 4.44
C GLY A 144 9.05 -17.96 5.87
N ASP A 145 8.11 -18.80 6.26
CA ASP A 145 8.22 -19.70 7.42
C ASP A 145 8.12 -21.17 6.94
N GLN A 146 8.61 -22.11 7.75
CA GLN A 146 8.60 -23.54 7.40
C GLN A 146 7.20 -24.15 7.44
N ASP A 147 6.28 -23.51 8.16
CA ASP A 147 4.88 -23.90 8.28
C ASP A 147 4.03 -23.28 7.16
N VAL A 148 2.93 -23.96 6.79
CA VAL A 148 2.02 -23.50 5.73
C VAL A 148 1.23 -22.28 6.21
N THR A 149 1.83 -21.10 6.07
CA THR A 149 1.24 -19.83 6.46
C THR A 149 1.02 -18.93 5.23
N ARG A 150 0.11 -17.97 5.39
CA ARG A 150 -0.07 -16.88 4.44
C ARG A 150 0.90 -15.78 4.80
N GLU A 151 1.81 -15.46 3.91
CA GLU A 151 2.84 -14.45 4.17
C GLU A 151 2.90 -13.41 3.06
N ALA A 152 3.41 -12.23 3.41
CA ALA A 152 3.54 -11.11 2.48
C ALA A 152 4.94 -10.51 2.53
N ALA A 153 5.66 -10.55 1.41
CA ALA A 153 6.89 -9.79 1.23
C ALA A 153 6.51 -8.33 0.93
N SER A 154 6.66 -7.46 1.93
CA SER A 154 6.19 -6.07 1.88
C SER A 154 7.33 -5.09 2.09
N ASN A 155 7.48 -4.11 1.20
CA ASN A 155 8.43 -3.01 1.37
C ASN A 155 8.04 -1.80 0.48
N GLY A 156 8.67 -0.66 0.69
CA GLY A 156 8.44 0.55 -0.08
C GLY A 156 9.53 1.61 0.10
N VAL A 157 9.73 2.44 -0.92
CA VAL A 157 10.85 3.39 -1.01
C VAL A 157 10.50 4.60 -1.86
N LEU A 158 11.21 5.72 -1.61
CA LEU A 158 11.28 6.87 -2.50
C LEU A 158 12.59 6.82 -3.30
N ILE A 159 12.53 6.91 -4.62
CA ILE A 159 13.71 6.93 -5.48
C ILE A 159 13.62 8.04 -6.53
N GLN A 160 14.76 8.63 -6.86
CA GLN A 160 14.86 9.46 -8.06
C GLN A 160 14.89 8.57 -9.29
N MET A 161 14.14 8.95 -10.31
CA MET A 161 14.18 8.31 -11.64
C MET A 161 14.32 9.37 -12.71
N GLU A 162 15.05 9.05 -13.77
CA GLU A 162 15.16 9.81 -15.01
C GLU A 162 14.11 9.34 -16.03
N LYS A 163 13.88 10.15 -17.07
CA LYS A 163 12.95 9.76 -18.16
C LYS A 163 13.42 8.46 -18.83
N GLY A 164 12.54 7.47 -18.88
CA GLY A 164 12.80 6.16 -19.50
C GLY A 164 13.31 5.09 -18.53
N ASP A 165 13.65 5.46 -17.28
CA ASP A 165 14.00 4.50 -16.25
C ASP A 165 12.84 3.53 -15.98
N ARG A 166 13.19 2.27 -15.69
CA ARG A 166 12.26 1.16 -15.54
C ARG A 166 12.25 0.64 -14.12
N ALA A 167 11.07 0.65 -13.48
CA ALA A 167 10.84 0.08 -12.17
C ALA A 167 9.90 -1.13 -12.25
N TYR A 168 10.29 -2.26 -11.69
CA TYR A 168 9.50 -3.50 -11.70
C TYR A 168 9.88 -4.40 -10.53
N LEU A 169 9.04 -5.38 -10.20
CA LEU A 169 9.33 -6.36 -9.17
C LEU A 169 9.93 -7.63 -9.78
N LYS A 170 10.98 -8.14 -9.15
CA LYS A 170 11.61 -9.40 -9.54
C LYS A 170 11.68 -10.34 -8.34
N LEU A 171 11.36 -11.60 -8.59
CA LEU A 171 11.58 -12.69 -7.65
C LEU A 171 13.04 -13.13 -7.74
N GLU A 172 13.84 -12.79 -6.74
CA GLU A 172 15.27 -13.15 -6.73
C GLU A 172 15.53 -14.53 -6.12
N ARG A 173 14.65 -14.98 -5.23
CA ARG A 173 14.72 -16.30 -4.59
C ARG A 173 13.33 -16.90 -4.43
N GLY A 174 13.25 -18.22 -4.55
CA GLY A 174 12.02 -18.99 -4.35
C GLY A 174 11.19 -19.11 -5.62
N ASN A 175 9.90 -19.43 -5.46
CA ASN A 175 8.92 -19.54 -6.54
C ASN A 175 7.55 -19.02 -6.10
N LEU A 176 6.69 -18.72 -7.07
CA LEU A 176 5.30 -18.31 -6.85
C LEU A 176 4.31 -19.43 -7.21
N MET A 177 4.70 -20.69 -7.01
CA MET A 177 3.78 -21.81 -7.19
C MET A 177 2.61 -21.70 -6.22
N GLY A 178 1.41 -22.08 -6.66
CA GLY A 178 0.15 -21.88 -5.94
C GLY A 178 -0.46 -20.48 -6.12
N GLY A 179 0.18 -19.63 -6.94
CA GLY A 179 -0.28 -18.28 -7.24
C GLY A 179 0.06 -17.25 -6.15
N TRP A 180 -0.11 -15.98 -6.52
CA TRP A 180 0.20 -14.83 -5.66
C TRP A 180 -0.96 -13.83 -5.58
N LYS A 181 -2.20 -14.35 -5.55
CA LYS A 181 -3.41 -13.53 -5.45
C LYS A 181 -3.33 -12.59 -4.25
N TYR A 182 -3.97 -11.42 -4.37
CA TYR A 182 -3.95 -10.32 -3.41
C TYR A 182 -2.65 -9.52 -3.37
N SER A 183 -1.63 -9.91 -4.14
CA SER A 183 -0.44 -9.09 -4.28
C SER A 183 -0.77 -7.74 -4.91
N THR A 184 -0.08 -6.70 -4.45
CA THR A 184 -0.23 -5.33 -4.93
C THR A 184 1.12 -4.73 -5.30
N PHE A 185 1.12 -3.88 -6.32
CA PHE A 185 2.23 -3.04 -6.69
C PHE A 185 1.70 -1.69 -7.15
N SER A 186 2.14 -0.62 -6.49
CA SER A 186 1.69 0.73 -6.76
C SER A 186 2.83 1.73 -6.66
N GLY A 187 2.66 2.86 -7.33
CA GLY A 187 3.60 3.95 -7.26
C GLY A 187 3.11 5.20 -7.95
N PHE A 188 3.75 6.32 -7.64
CA PHE A 188 3.37 7.63 -8.16
C PHE A 188 4.51 8.62 -8.11
N LEU A 189 4.43 9.66 -8.94
CA LEU A 189 5.34 10.80 -8.90
C LEU A 189 4.99 11.69 -7.70
N VAL A 190 5.95 11.91 -6.81
CA VAL A 190 5.80 12.82 -5.67
C VAL A 190 5.93 14.26 -6.13
N PHE A 191 7.04 14.57 -6.81
CA PHE A 191 7.26 15.83 -7.53
C PHE A 191 8.31 15.60 -8.62
N PRO A 192 8.20 16.28 -9.78
CA PRO A 192 9.24 16.26 -10.79
C PRO A 192 10.42 17.16 -10.41
N LEU A 193 11.56 16.93 -11.04
CA LEU A 193 12.81 17.68 -10.87
C LEU A 193 13.25 18.33 -12.20
#